data_AF-A0A7D8UC48-F1
#
_entry.id   AF-A0A7D8UC48-F1
#
_cell.length_a   1.000
_cell.length_b   1.000
_cell.length_c   1.000
_cell.angle_alpha   90.00
_cell.angle_beta   90.00
_cell.angle_gamma   90.00
#
_symmetry.space_group_name_H-M   'P 1'
#
loop_
_entity.id
_entity.type
_entity.pdbx_description
1 polymer ?
#
loop_
_entity_poly.entity_id
_entity_poly.type
_entity_poly.pdbx_seq_one_letter_code
_entity_poly.pdbx_strand_id
1 'polypeptide(L)'
;MFRDFRPLFLSLAATACLPLIGCGGGTQPTGDAPPVTIDELEQHQADHVHAETYAEGVAELDEMRGLVAKAFADGDVDAAHDPLHEVGHVLDELVRLAKKDGVSEEGLTAIESAVETLMEAFGAVDDQFHDKEGKDYPEVQAEVEAAMEQLRMYLPKTE
;
A
#
# COMPACT_ATOMS: atom_id res chain seq x y z
N MET A 1 5.27 -39.67 -38.34
CA MET A 1 4.40 -40.55 -37.53
C MET A 1 3.36 -39.64 -36.89
N PHE A 2 2.14 -39.67 -37.42
CA PHE A 2 1.01 -38.84 -37.01
C PHE A 2 0.55 -39.18 -35.59
N ARG A 3 0.08 -38.17 -34.85
CA ARG A 3 -1.16 -38.27 -34.06
C ARG A 3 -1.70 -36.89 -33.69
N ASP A 4 -2.71 -36.49 -34.46
CA ASP A 4 -3.75 -35.54 -34.07
C ASP A 4 -4.61 -36.09 -32.92
N PHE A 5 -5.20 -35.22 -32.09
CA PHE A 5 -6.65 -35.16 -31.87
C PHE A 5 -7.05 -33.96 -30.96
N ARG A 6 -7.89 -33.04 -31.48
CA ARG A 6 -8.72 -32.09 -30.71
C ARG A 6 -10.06 -32.77 -30.36
N PRO A 7 -10.80 -32.31 -29.33
CA PRO A 7 -11.94 -31.39 -29.58
C PRO A 7 -12.09 -30.34 -28.46
N LEU A 8 -12.35 -29.06 -28.73
CA LEU A 8 -13.63 -28.44 -29.11
C LEU A 8 -14.79 -28.81 -28.17
N PHE A 9 -14.97 -28.04 -27.08
CA PHE A 9 -16.25 -27.93 -26.38
C PHE A 9 -16.81 -26.54 -26.60
N LEU A 10 -17.83 -26.52 -27.44
CA LEU A 10 -18.82 -25.48 -27.62
C LEU A 10 -19.76 -25.52 -26.39
N SER A 11 -20.04 -24.40 -25.73
CA SER A 11 -21.26 -24.29 -24.95
C SER A 11 -21.84 -22.87 -24.98
N LEU A 12 -23.15 -22.86 -25.13
CA LEU A 12 -24.06 -21.79 -25.50
C LEU A 12 -25.08 -21.66 -24.35
N ALA A 13 -25.27 -20.46 -23.80
CA ALA A 13 -26.50 -20.05 -23.10
C ALA A 13 -26.43 -18.52 -22.88
N ALA A 14 -27.13 -17.68 -23.64
CA ALA A 14 -28.56 -17.36 -23.53
C ALA A 14 -28.92 -16.61 -22.23
N THR A 15 -28.70 -15.29 -22.23
CA THR A 15 -29.21 -14.39 -21.18
C THR A 15 -30.34 -13.54 -21.74
N ALA A 16 -31.51 -13.65 -21.11
CA ALA A 16 -32.75 -13.03 -21.48
C ALA A 16 -32.81 -11.54 -21.06
N CYS A 17 -33.19 -10.66 -21.98
CA CYS A 17 -33.58 -9.27 -21.67
C CYS A 17 -35.10 -9.20 -21.55
N LEU A 18 -35.61 -8.88 -20.35
CA LEU A 18 -37.00 -8.45 -20.14
C LEU A 18 -37.11 -6.93 -20.34
N PRO A 19 -38.15 -6.43 -21.04
CA PRO A 19 -38.37 -5.00 -21.20
C PRO A 19 -39.06 -4.34 -19.99
N LEU A 20 -38.66 -3.09 -19.79
CA LEU A 20 -39.13 -2.10 -18.83
C LEU A 20 -40.65 -1.85 -18.90
N ILE A 21 -41.33 -1.98 -17.75
CA ILE A 21 -42.59 -1.28 -17.47
C ILE A 21 -42.44 -0.63 -16.10
N GLY A 22 -42.31 0.70 -16.08
CA GLY A 22 -42.44 1.50 -14.87
C GLY A 22 -43.89 1.71 -14.46
N CYS A 23 -44.12 2.05 -13.20
CA CYS A 23 -44.65 3.35 -12.75
C CYS A 23 -45.03 3.28 -11.26
N GLY A 24 -44.67 4.31 -10.49
CA GLY A 24 -45.55 4.81 -9.43
C GLY A 24 -45.07 4.67 -7.97
N GLY A 25 -44.87 5.83 -7.33
CA GLY A 25 -44.71 6.01 -5.88
C GLY A 25 -43.26 6.36 -5.53
N GLY A 26 -42.85 7.61 -5.33
CA GLY A 26 -43.56 8.69 -4.66
C GLY A 26 -43.17 8.72 -3.19
N THR A 27 -41.92 9.10 -2.89
CA THR A 27 -41.53 9.70 -1.60
C THR A 27 -40.33 10.62 -1.84
N GLN A 28 -40.60 11.91 -1.78
CA GLN A 28 -39.60 12.96 -1.61
C GLN A 28 -39.03 12.84 -0.19
N PRO A 29 -37.72 12.70 0.03
CA PRO A 29 -37.16 12.94 1.34
C PRO A 29 -37.10 14.45 1.54
N THR A 30 -38.07 14.95 2.29
CA THR A 30 -37.92 16.20 3.05
C THR A 30 -36.95 15.94 4.19
N GLY A 31 -35.97 16.83 4.39
CA GLY A 31 -35.30 16.95 5.68
C GLY A 31 -33.80 17.19 5.55
N ASP A 32 -33.42 18.42 5.85
CA ASP A 32 -32.12 18.85 6.38
C ASP A 32 -31.21 17.69 6.80
N ALA A 33 -30.24 17.36 5.95
CA ALA A 33 -28.95 16.91 6.45
C ALA A 33 -28.14 18.18 6.77
N PRO A 34 -27.55 18.32 7.97
CA PRO A 34 -26.60 19.39 8.20
C PRO A 34 -25.48 19.29 7.14
N PRO A 35 -24.90 20.42 6.69
CA PRO A 35 -23.74 20.35 5.82
C PRO A 35 -22.67 19.52 6.54
N VAL A 36 -22.26 18.42 5.93
CA VAL A 36 -21.07 17.67 6.37
C VAL A 36 -19.93 18.68 6.32
N THR A 37 -19.47 19.12 7.48
CA THR A 37 -18.33 20.02 7.58
C THR A 37 -17.11 19.25 7.11
N ILE A 38 -16.21 19.92 6.40
CA ILE A 38 -14.97 19.33 5.86
C ILE A 38 -14.13 18.69 7.00
N ASP A 39 -14.34 19.13 8.24
CA ASP A 39 -13.78 18.54 9.48
C ASP A 39 -14.18 17.07 9.76
N GLU A 40 -15.26 16.56 9.16
CA GLU A 40 -15.74 15.18 9.39
C GLU A 40 -15.14 14.17 8.39
N LEU A 41 -14.37 14.65 7.40
CA LEU A 41 -13.62 13.82 6.45
C LEU A 41 -12.16 13.58 6.86
N GLU A 42 -11.70 14.17 7.97
CA GLU A 42 -10.29 14.11 8.43
C GLU A 42 -10.06 13.12 9.60
N GLN A 43 -10.97 12.18 9.87
CA GLN A 43 -10.93 11.37 11.11
C GLN A 43 -10.23 10.00 11.02
N HIS A 44 -9.19 9.84 10.20
CA HIS A 44 -8.32 8.64 10.27
C HIS A 44 -6.82 8.95 10.40
N GLN A 45 -6.43 10.16 10.83
CA GLN A 45 -5.08 10.34 11.33
C GLN A 45 -5.05 9.87 12.78
N ALA A 46 -4.69 8.60 13.00
CA ALA A 46 -4.17 8.23 14.31
C ALA A 46 -3.03 9.20 14.64
N ASP A 47 -3.01 9.80 15.84
CA ASP A 47 -1.87 10.62 16.29
C ASP A 47 -0.64 9.70 16.46
N HIS A 48 0.01 9.31 15.37
CA HIS A 48 1.26 8.58 15.39
C HIS A 48 2.42 9.58 15.51
N VAL A 49 3.32 9.32 16.46
CA VAL A 49 4.50 10.13 16.69
C VAL A 49 5.53 9.76 15.62
N HIS A 50 5.81 10.69 14.70
CA HIS A 50 6.84 10.49 13.69
C HIS A 50 8.24 10.33 14.32
N ALA A 51 9.04 9.44 13.74
CA ALA A 51 10.43 9.25 14.10
C ALA A 51 11.26 10.55 14.14
N GLU A 52 12.11 10.70 15.16
CA GLU A 52 13.01 11.85 15.30
C GLU A 52 14.46 11.53 14.91
N THR A 53 14.80 10.25 14.81
CA THR A 53 16.12 9.71 14.44
C THR A 53 16.03 8.70 13.31
N TYR A 54 17.15 8.45 12.62
CA TYR A 54 17.20 7.46 11.55
C TYR A 54 16.87 6.05 12.07
N ALA A 55 17.36 5.72 13.27
CA ALA A 55 17.11 4.43 13.88
C ALA A 55 15.61 4.20 14.20
N GLU A 56 14.93 5.22 14.71
CA GLU A 56 13.48 5.19 14.93
C GLU A 56 12.73 5.05 13.60
N GLY A 57 13.12 5.80 12.56
CA GLY A 57 12.46 5.71 11.25
C GLY A 57 12.61 4.33 10.61
N VAL A 58 13.78 3.70 10.72
CA VAL A 58 13.97 2.31 10.24
C VAL A 58 13.14 1.31 11.05
N ALA A 59 12.97 1.54 12.35
CA ALA A 59 12.15 0.66 13.20
C ALA A 59 10.65 0.81 12.88
N GLU A 60 10.17 2.04 12.73
CA GLU A 60 8.80 2.37 12.36
C GLU A 60 8.44 1.77 10.99
N LEU A 61 9.33 1.91 10.01
CA LEU A 61 9.20 1.30 8.68
C LEU A 61 9.14 -0.23 8.73
N ASP A 62 9.91 -0.86 9.62
CA ASP A 62 9.91 -2.32 9.78
C ASP A 62 8.61 -2.86 10.38
N GLU A 63 8.03 -2.11 11.33
CA GLU A 63 6.72 -2.40 11.91
C GLU A 63 5.63 -2.31 10.84
N MET A 64 5.60 -1.23 10.07
CA MET A 64 4.61 -1.05 9.01
C MET A 64 4.72 -2.11 7.91
N ARG A 65 5.95 -2.43 7.47
CA ARG A 65 6.19 -3.58 6.57
C ARG A 65 5.58 -4.86 7.15
N GLY A 66 5.75 -5.10 8.46
CA GLY A 66 5.17 -6.24 9.15
C GLY A 66 3.64 -6.27 9.13
N LEU A 67 3.00 -5.10 9.31
CA LEU A 67 1.55 -4.95 9.21
C LEU A 67 1.04 -5.24 7.79
N VAL A 68 1.69 -4.69 6.77
CA VAL A 68 1.37 -4.97 5.37
C VAL A 68 1.50 -6.47 5.07
N ALA A 69 2.64 -7.08 5.42
CA ALA A 69 2.85 -8.51 5.20
C ALA A 69 1.78 -9.37 5.90
N LYS A 70 1.40 -8.99 7.13
CA LYS A 70 0.38 -9.68 7.92
C LYS A 70 -1.00 -9.58 7.28
N ALA A 71 -1.40 -8.40 6.81
CA ALA A 71 -2.68 -8.18 6.13
C ALA A 71 -2.85 -9.13 4.93
N PHE A 72 -1.83 -9.24 4.08
CA PHE A 72 -1.82 -10.20 2.96
C PHE A 72 -1.85 -11.66 3.42
N ALA A 73 -1.10 -12.01 4.47
CA ALA A 73 -1.06 -13.39 4.99
C ALA A 73 -2.39 -13.84 5.62
N ASP A 74 -3.10 -12.91 6.26
CA ASP A 74 -4.40 -13.16 6.89
C ASP A 74 -5.57 -13.11 5.89
N GLY A 75 -5.32 -12.64 4.67
CA GLY A 75 -6.36 -12.42 3.64
C GLY A 75 -7.22 -11.18 3.89
N ASP A 76 -6.82 -10.32 4.83
CA ASP A 76 -7.43 -9.03 5.13
C ASP A 76 -6.65 -7.92 4.44
N VAL A 77 -6.66 -7.93 3.10
CA VAL A 77 -5.80 -7.06 2.27
C VAL A 77 -6.13 -5.58 2.48
N ASP A 78 -7.41 -5.23 2.72
CA ASP A 78 -7.84 -3.86 2.99
C ASP A 78 -7.13 -3.25 4.22
N ALA A 79 -6.76 -4.06 5.20
CA ALA A 79 -6.00 -3.62 6.37
C ALA A 79 -4.56 -3.17 6.05
N ALA A 80 -4.06 -3.40 4.83
CA ALA A 80 -2.76 -2.93 4.39
C ALA A 80 -2.76 -1.47 3.93
N HIS A 81 -3.90 -0.89 3.58
CA HIS A 81 -3.97 0.42 2.93
C HIS A 81 -3.45 1.57 3.81
N ASP A 82 -3.92 1.68 5.05
CA ASP A 82 -3.43 2.74 5.96
C ASP A 82 -1.92 2.57 6.27
N PRO A 83 -1.40 1.37 6.60
CA PRO A 83 0.05 1.17 6.71
C PRO A 83 0.84 1.54 5.46
N LEU A 84 0.30 1.32 4.25
CA LEU A 84 0.98 1.67 3.00
C LEU A 84 1.12 3.19 2.82
N HIS A 85 0.12 3.97 3.23
CA HIS A 85 0.22 5.44 3.19
C HIS A 85 1.28 5.94 4.15
N GLU A 86 1.30 5.40 5.37
CA GLU A 86 2.28 5.80 6.39
C GLU A 86 3.72 5.40 6.03
N VAL A 87 3.90 4.27 5.33
CA VAL A 87 5.21 3.87 4.79
C VAL A 87 5.79 4.97 3.89
N GLY A 88 4.97 5.58 3.03
CA GLY A 88 5.38 6.68 2.16
C GLY A 88 5.91 7.87 2.97
N HIS A 89 5.18 8.27 4.03
CA HIS A 89 5.58 9.37 4.90
C HIS A 89 6.91 9.11 5.62
N VAL A 90 7.13 7.91 6.14
CA VAL A 90 8.41 7.57 6.79
C VAL A 90 9.56 7.55 5.80
N LEU A 91 9.34 7.01 4.60
CA LEU A 91 10.36 6.93 3.56
C LEU A 91 10.82 8.32 3.08
N ASP A 92 9.90 9.29 2.96
CA ASP A 92 10.22 10.67 2.59
C ASP A 92 11.15 11.36 3.60
N GLU A 93 11.02 11.03 4.89
CA GLU A 93 11.81 11.64 5.96
C GLU A 93 13.14 10.92 6.21
N LEU A 94 13.27 9.67 5.77
CA LEU A 94 14.36 8.78 6.20
C LEU A 94 15.75 9.29 5.79
N VAL A 95 15.89 9.84 4.58
CA VAL A 95 17.15 10.43 4.10
C VAL A 95 17.53 11.67 4.91
N ARG A 96 16.53 12.50 5.28
CA ARG A 96 16.74 13.68 6.13
C ARG A 96 17.22 13.29 7.52
N LEU A 97 16.61 12.25 8.11
CA LEU A 97 16.98 11.70 9.40
C LEU A 97 18.41 11.12 9.37
N ALA A 98 18.76 10.33 8.35
CA ALA A 98 20.12 9.81 8.17
C ALA A 98 21.17 10.92 8.11
N LYS A 99 20.86 12.00 7.38
CA LYS A 99 21.74 13.17 7.28
C LYS A 99 21.89 13.89 8.61
N LYS A 100 20.81 14.03 9.37
CA LYS A 100 20.82 14.61 10.73
C LYS A 100 21.71 13.80 11.67
N ASP A 101 21.68 12.47 11.55
CA ASP A 101 22.45 11.54 12.39
C ASP A 101 23.91 11.38 11.94
N GLY A 102 24.32 12.06 10.86
CA GLY A 102 25.71 12.13 10.42
C GLY A 102 26.18 10.91 9.63
N VAL A 103 25.27 10.19 8.96
CA VAL A 103 25.64 9.14 7.98
C VAL A 103 26.52 9.74 6.88
N SER A 104 27.53 8.98 6.42
CA SER A 104 28.46 9.41 5.36
C SER A 104 27.75 9.65 4.02
N GLU A 105 28.33 10.43 3.11
CA GLU A 105 27.76 10.66 1.77
C GLU A 105 27.54 9.36 0.97
N GLU A 106 28.48 8.41 1.09
CA GLU A 106 28.32 7.07 0.52
C GLU A 106 27.13 6.33 1.14
N GLY A 107 26.96 6.44 2.46
CA GLY A 107 25.81 5.84 3.14
C GLY A 107 24.49 6.51 2.77
N LEU A 108 24.46 7.84 2.64
CA LEU A 108 23.28 8.57 2.18
C LEU A 108 22.87 8.14 0.77
N THR A 109 23.82 7.97 -0.15
CA THR A 109 23.55 7.47 -1.51
C THR A 109 22.93 6.06 -1.49
N ALA A 110 23.44 5.19 -0.62
CA ALA A 110 22.87 3.85 -0.46
C ALA A 110 21.48 3.88 0.20
N ILE A 111 21.25 4.77 1.17
CA ILE A 111 19.94 4.96 1.81
C ILE A 111 18.93 5.50 0.78
N GLU A 112 19.29 6.51 -0.01
CA GLU A 112 18.44 7.05 -1.09
C GLU A 112 18.01 5.95 -2.07
N SER A 113 18.95 5.13 -2.54
CA SER A 113 18.62 4.01 -3.43
C SER A 113 17.70 2.97 -2.80
N ALA A 114 17.87 2.67 -1.51
CA ALA A 114 16.98 1.77 -0.79
C ALA A 114 15.58 2.39 -0.60
N VAL A 115 15.50 3.68 -0.28
CA VAL A 115 14.24 4.43 -0.16
C VAL A 115 13.49 4.43 -1.50
N GLU A 116 14.15 4.69 -2.62
CA GLU A 116 13.54 4.63 -3.95
C GLU A 116 12.97 3.25 -4.26
N THR A 117 13.73 2.19 -3.94
CA THR A 117 13.29 0.80 -4.13
C THR A 117 12.04 0.50 -3.29
N LEU A 118 12.01 0.97 -2.04
CA LEU A 118 10.87 0.76 -1.14
C LEU A 118 9.64 1.56 -1.58
N MET A 119 9.82 2.81 -2.02
CA MET A 119 8.74 3.63 -2.58
C MET A 119 8.12 2.98 -3.82
N GLU A 120 8.93 2.43 -4.73
CA GLU A 120 8.43 1.72 -5.90
C GLU A 120 7.70 0.42 -5.51
N ALA A 121 8.30 -0.39 -4.64
CA ALA A 121 7.74 -1.67 -4.23
C ALA A 121 6.42 -1.51 -3.47
N PHE A 122 6.38 -0.63 -2.46
CA PHE A 122 5.16 -0.37 -1.70
C PHE A 122 4.14 0.42 -2.50
N GLY A 123 4.55 1.35 -3.36
CA GLY A 123 3.66 2.05 -4.28
C GLY A 123 2.95 1.09 -5.24
N ALA A 124 3.64 0.06 -5.73
CA ALA A 124 3.01 -0.98 -6.55
C ALA A 124 1.97 -1.82 -5.77
N VAL A 125 2.15 -1.98 -4.45
CA VAL A 125 1.14 -2.64 -3.60
C VAL A 125 -0.03 -1.69 -3.33
N ASP A 126 0.25 -0.42 -3.03
CA ASP A 126 -0.75 0.62 -2.78
C ASP A 126 -1.65 0.88 -4.01
N ASP A 127 -1.11 0.78 -5.22
CA ASP A 127 -1.86 0.95 -6.47
C ASP A 127 -3.10 0.00 -6.57
N GLN A 128 -3.11 -1.13 -5.84
CA GLN A 128 -4.30 -2.02 -5.74
C GLN A 128 -5.53 -1.32 -5.14
N PHE A 129 -5.33 -0.31 -4.29
CA PHE A 129 -6.40 0.41 -3.59
C PHE A 129 -6.86 1.67 -4.34
N HIS A 130 -6.19 2.05 -5.43
CA HIS A 130 -6.41 3.31 -6.16
C HIS A 130 -6.92 3.14 -7.60
N ASP A 131 -7.71 2.09 -7.87
CA ASP A 131 -8.23 1.76 -9.21
C ASP A 131 -7.15 1.58 -10.29
N LYS A 132 -5.93 1.20 -9.90
CA LYS A 132 -4.80 0.93 -10.80
C LYS A 132 -4.44 -0.56 -10.81
N GLU A 133 -3.60 -0.95 -11.76
CA GLU A 133 -2.96 -2.25 -11.74
C GLU A 133 -1.83 -2.23 -10.70
N GLY A 134 -1.96 -3.05 -9.66
CA GLY A 134 -0.97 -3.19 -8.58
C GLY A 134 -0.42 -4.61 -8.46
N LYS A 135 0.41 -4.83 -7.44
CA LYS A 135 1.03 -6.11 -7.10
C LYS A 135 0.64 -6.56 -5.70
N ASP A 136 0.55 -7.87 -5.48
CA ASP A 136 0.43 -8.41 -4.13
C ASP A 136 1.77 -8.29 -3.39
N TYR A 137 1.72 -8.07 -2.07
CA TYR A 137 2.93 -7.96 -1.26
C TYR A 137 3.95 -9.12 -1.45
N PRO A 138 3.53 -10.41 -1.54
CA PRO A 138 4.45 -11.51 -1.82
C PRO A 138 5.24 -11.38 -3.13
N GLU A 139 4.75 -10.63 -4.12
CA GLU A 139 5.44 -10.41 -5.40
C GLU A 139 6.62 -9.44 -5.26
N VAL A 140 6.56 -8.51 -4.31
CA VAL A 140 7.61 -7.50 -4.05
C VAL A 140 8.42 -7.79 -2.79
N GLN A 141 8.03 -8.78 -1.99
CA GLN A 141 8.61 -9.07 -0.67
C GLN A 141 10.14 -9.17 -0.68
N ALA A 142 10.73 -9.84 -1.67
CA ALA A 142 12.17 -10.01 -1.74
C ALA A 142 12.92 -8.68 -1.97
N GLU A 143 12.33 -7.77 -2.75
CA GLU A 143 12.89 -6.43 -3.02
C GLU A 143 12.80 -5.57 -1.76
N VAL A 144 11.65 -5.61 -1.08
CA VAL A 144 11.43 -4.94 0.22
C VAL A 144 12.41 -5.42 1.28
N GLU A 145 12.60 -6.74 1.43
CA GLU A 145 13.53 -7.31 2.41
C GLU A 145 14.98 -6.89 2.15
N ALA A 146 15.41 -6.90 0.88
CA ALA A 146 16.76 -6.49 0.51
C ALA A 146 17.01 -4.99 0.80
N ALA A 147 16.05 -4.13 0.46
CA ALA A 147 16.17 -2.70 0.73
C ALA A 147 16.13 -2.39 2.24
N MET A 148 15.29 -3.09 3.02
CA MET A 148 15.29 -2.98 4.49
C MET A 148 16.62 -3.40 5.11
N GLU A 149 17.25 -4.48 4.61
CA GLU A 149 18.59 -4.89 5.07
C GLU A 149 19.63 -3.81 4.76
N GLN A 150 19.57 -3.19 3.58
CA GLN A 150 20.46 -2.09 3.21
C GLN A 150 20.31 -0.87 4.13
N LEU A 151 19.07 -0.51 4.53
CA LEU A 151 18.85 0.54 5.53
C LEU A 151 19.48 0.18 6.88
N ARG A 152 19.32 -1.07 7.33
CA ARG A 152 19.87 -1.54 8.61
C ARG A 152 21.39 -1.45 8.69
N MET A 153 22.10 -1.53 7.56
CA MET A 153 23.57 -1.40 7.52
C MET A 153 24.07 -0.03 8.02
N TYR A 154 23.21 0.99 7.99
CA TYR A 154 23.53 2.36 8.38
C TYR A 154 22.94 2.75 9.75
N LEU A 155 22.40 1.79 10.51
CA LEU A 155 21.99 2.05 11.88
C LEU A 155 23.20 2.48 12.74
N PRO A 156 22.99 3.39 13.71
CA PRO A 156 24.01 3.74 14.67
C PRO A 156 24.51 2.48 15.40
N LYS A 157 25.82 2.34 15.56
CA LYS A 157 26.37 1.24 16.36
C LYS A 157 26.03 1.50 17.83
N THR A 158 25.32 0.59 18.47
CA THR A 158 25.18 0.57 19.94
C THR A 158 26.55 0.28 20.55
N GLU A 159 27.06 1.22 21.34
CA GLU A 159 28.28 1.06 22.15
C GLU A 159 28.05 0.15 23.37
#